data_AF-A0A2D6HDY3-F1
#
_entry.id   AF-A0A2D6HDY3-F1
#
_cell.length_a   1.000
_cell.length_b   1.000
_cell.length_c   1.000
_cell.angle_alpha   90.00
_cell.angle_beta   90.00
_cell.angle_gamma   90.00
#
_symmetry.space_group_name_H-M   'P 1'
#
loop_
_entity.id
_entity.type
_entity.pdbx_description
1 polymer ?
#
loop_
_entity_poly.entity_id
_entity_poly.type
_entity_poly.pdbx_seq_one_letter_code
_entity_poly.pdbx_strand_id
1 'polypeptide(L)'
;MAMTMATAGWSAWWLAAALARWFPDAAPPPMAVQVFSSTFAAFGIALALFTMRASRAWILISCVPLAANASLLLLPLVWPDAPGTAAP
;
A
#
# COMPACT_ATOMS: atom_id res chain seq x y z
N MET A 1 0.20 -14.65 0.00
CA MET A 1 -0.82 -13.74 0.58
C MET A 1 -0.27 -12.35 0.91
N ALA A 2 0.92 -12.21 1.50
CA ALA A 2 1.50 -10.87 1.73
C ALA A 2 1.68 -10.04 0.44
N MET A 3 2.05 -10.69 -0.67
CA MET A 3 2.13 -10.01 -1.97
C MET A 3 0.78 -9.62 -2.56
N THR A 4 -0.25 -10.46 -2.40
CA THR A 4 -1.59 -10.13 -2.92
C THR A 4 -2.19 -8.92 -2.20
N MET A 5 -1.87 -8.72 -0.91
CA MET A 5 -2.26 -7.51 -0.18
C MET A 5 -1.56 -6.26 -0.71
N ALA A 6 -0.24 -6.34 -1.00
CA ALA A 6 0.50 -5.26 -1.62
C ALA A 6 -0.06 -4.91 -3.01
N THR A 7 -0.37 -5.94 -3.82
CA THR A 7 -0.98 -5.75 -5.14
C THR A 7 -2.34 -5.06 -5.04
N ALA A 8 -3.17 -5.40 -4.05
CA ALA A 8 -4.47 -4.76 -3.84
C ALA A 8 -4.37 -3.29 -3.40
N GLY A 9 -3.41 -2.95 -2.52
CA GLY A 9 -3.18 -1.56 -2.13
C GLY A 9 -2.63 -0.73 -3.30
N TRP A 10 -1.66 -1.26 -4.05
CA TRP A 10 -1.12 -0.58 -5.23
C TRP A 10 -2.14 -0.45 -6.35
N SER A 11 -2.99 -1.46 -6.57
CA SER A 11 -4.04 -1.36 -7.60
C SER A 11 -5.06 -0.27 -7.27
N ALA A 12 -5.41 -0.07 -6.00
CA ALA A 12 -6.28 1.03 -5.58
C ALA A 12 -5.65 2.40 -5.91
N TRP A 13 -4.35 2.57 -5.66
CA TRP A 13 -3.62 3.79 -6.02
C TRP A 13 -3.55 4.03 -7.53
N TRP A 14 -3.24 3.00 -8.31
CA TRP A 14 -3.21 3.12 -9.78
C TRP A 14 -4.60 3.40 -10.36
N LEU A 15 -5.64 2.78 -9.81
CA LEU A 15 -7.02 3.02 -10.24
C LEU A 15 -7.46 4.44 -9.91
N ALA A 16 -7.10 4.95 -8.73
CA ALA A 16 -7.35 6.34 -8.35
C ALA A 16 -6.62 7.34 -9.25
N ALA A 17 -5.35 7.08 -9.57
CA ALA A 17 -4.57 7.91 -10.49
C ALA A 17 -5.14 7.89 -11.92
N ALA A 18 -5.56 6.70 -12.38
CA ALA A 18 -6.25 6.52 -13.65
C ALA A 18 -7.55 7.34 -13.71
N LEU A 19 -8.39 7.23 -12.67
CA LEU A 19 -9.64 7.99 -12.58
C LEU A 19 -9.37 9.48 -12.51
N ALA A 20 -8.43 9.94 -11.69
CA ALA A 20 -8.05 11.34 -11.64
C ALA A 20 -7.58 11.89 -13.00
N ARG A 21 -6.98 11.05 -13.85
CA ARG A 21 -6.51 11.45 -15.18
C ARG A 21 -7.60 11.45 -16.25
N TRP A 22 -8.46 10.43 -16.27
CA TRP A 22 -9.44 10.23 -17.36
C TRP A 22 -10.86 10.65 -17.00
N PHE A 23 -11.23 10.61 -15.72
CA PHE A 23 -12.57 10.91 -15.20
C PHE A 23 -12.47 11.65 -13.85
N PRO A 24 -12.02 12.91 -13.85
CA PRO A 24 -11.70 13.64 -12.62
C PRO A 24 -12.88 13.76 -11.65
N ASP A 25 -14.12 13.85 -12.16
CA ASP A 25 -15.33 13.90 -11.33
C ASP A 25 -15.66 12.58 -10.60
N ALA A 26 -15.10 11.45 -11.06
CA ALA A 26 -15.27 10.14 -10.46
C ALA A 26 -14.06 9.72 -9.61
N ALA A 27 -13.06 10.58 -9.46
CA ALA A 27 -11.85 10.27 -8.71
C ALA A 27 -12.17 10.12 -7.21
N PRO A 28 -11.86 8.97 -6.59
CA PRO A 28 -12.10 8.80 -5.16
C PRO A 28 -11.19 9.74 -4.35
N PRO A 29 -11.65 10.22 -3.19
CA PRO A 29 -10.82 11.05 -2.33
C PRO A 29 -9.55 10.28 -1.92
N PRO A 30 -8.35 10.86 -2.06
CA PRO A 30 -7.10 10.15 -1.79
C PRO A 30 -6.98 9.60 -0.36
N MET A 31 -7.64 10.23 0.62
CA MET A 31 -7.72 9.71 1.98
C MET A 31 -8.41 8.34 2.04
N ALA A 32 -9.47 8.12 1.25
CA ALA A 32 -10.15 6.82 1.20
C ALA A 32 -9.25 5.74 0.57
N VAL A 33 -8.52 6.10 -0.49
CA VAL A 33 -7.54 5.21 -1.15
C VAL A 33 -6.41 4.85 -0.20
N GLN A 34 -5.93 5.81 0.60
CA GLN A 34 -4.89 5.60 1.59
C GLN A 34 -5.35 4.71 2.75
N VAL A 35 -6.55 4.92 3.30
CA VAL A 35 -7.10 4.07 4.39
C VAL A 35 -7.28 2.63 3.91
N PHE A 36 -7.83 2.45 2.71
CA PHE A 36 -7.95 1.13 2.10
C PHE A 36 -6.58 0.47 1.93
N SER A 37 -5.64 1.15 1.27
CA SER A 37 -4.31 0.63 1.00
C SER A 37 -3.51 0.33 2.28
N SER A 38 -3.63 1.19 3.31
CA SER A 38 -2.94 1.03 4.59
C SER A 38 -3.42 -0.20 5.36
N THR A 39 -4.72 -0.48 5.29
CA THR A 39 -5.30 -1.67 5.93
C THR A 39 -4.70 -2.93 5.33
N PHE A 40 -4.71 -3.05 4.00
CA PHE A 40 -4.11 -4.18 3.29
C PHE A 40 -2.59 -4.26 3.54
N ALA A 41 -1.89 -3.13 3.52
CA ALA A 41 -0.46 -3.06 3.79
C ALA A 41 -0.09 -3.56 5.20
N ALA A 42 -0.84 -3.17 6.23
CA ALA A 42 -0.63 -3.61 7.60
C ALA A 42 -0.78 -5.14 7.74
N PHE A 43 -1.83 -5.72 7.13
CA PHE A 43 -2.01 -7.18 7.09
C PHE A 43 -0.89 -7.88 6.30
N GLY A 44 -0.46 -7.30 5.18
CA GLY A 44 0.65 -7.82 4.38
C GLY A 44 1.98 -7.88 5.14
N ILE A 45 2.29 -6.84 5.93
CA ILE A 45 3.47 -6.80 6.80
C ILE A 45 3.37 -7.85 7.90
N ALA A 46 2.22 -7.95 8.58
CA ALA A 46 2.03 -8.94 9.64
C ALA A 46 2.26 -10.39 9.12
N LEU A 47 1.71 -10.70 7.94
CA LEU A 47 1.91 -11.99 7.28
C LEU A 47 3.36 -12.22 6.86
N ALA A 48 4.05 -11.19 6.34
CA ALA A 48 5.46 -11.30 5.95
C ALA A 48 6.36 -11.55 7.17
N LEU A 49 6.14 -10.85 8.28
CA LEU A 49 6.85 -11.06 9.54
C LEU A 49 6.61 -12.45 10.14
N PHE A 50 5.37 -12.95 10.04
CA PHE A 50 5.05 -14.31 10.46
C PHE A 50 5.81 -15.35 9.61
N THR A 51 5.89 -15.13 8.29
CA THR A 51 6.60 -16.02 7.35
C THR A 51 8.11 -16.05 7.61
N MET A 52 8.72 -14.93 8.04
CA MET A 52 10.15 -14.87 8.38
C MET A 52 10.56 -15.82 9.52
N ARG A 53 9.62 -16.22 10.40
CA ARG A 53 9.91 -17.13 11.51
C ARG A 53 10.16 -18.58 11.07
N ALA A 54 9.90 -18.95 9.81
CA ALA A 54 9.96 -20.33 9.36
C ALA A 54 11.39 -20.84 9.02
N SER A 55 12.29 -20.00 8.50
CA SER A 55 13.71 -20.35 8.26
C SER A 55 14.50 -19.15 7.69
N ARG A 56 15.82 -19.11 7.90
CA ARG A 56 16.71 -18.02 7.40
C ARG A 56 16.60 -17.79 5.88
N ALA A 57 16.34 -18.84 5.10
CA ALA A 57 16.15 -18.71 3.66
C ALA A 57 14.88 -17.92 3.28
N TRP A 58 13.85 -17.96 4.14
CA TRP A 58 12.58 -17.24 3.92
C TRP A 58 12.67 -15.75 4.24
N ILE A 59 13.75 -15.29 4.89
CA ILE A 59 13.96 -13.87 5.17
C ILE A 59 14.07 -13.09 3.87
N LEU A 60 14.93 -13.53 2.94
CA LEU A 60 15.13 -12.85 1.65
C LEU A 60 13.84 -12.79 0.82
N ILE A 61 13.08 -13.89 0.80
CA ILE A 61 11.80 -13.98 0.08
C ILE A 61 10.75 -13.06 0.73
N SER A 62 10.74 -12.96 2.05
CA SER A 62 9.78 -12.14 2.79
C SER A 62 10.13 -10.66 2.79
N CYS A 63 11.39 -10.29 2.52
CA CYS A 63 11.79 -8.88 2.38
C CYS A 63 11.04 -8.19 1.24
N VAL A 64 10.79 -8.87 0.11
CA VAL A 64 10.09 -8.29 -1.05
C VAL A 64 8.65 -7.85 -0.70
N PRO A 65 7.77 -8.71 -0.14
CA PRO A 65 6.45 -8.27 0.26
C PRO A 65 6.49 -7.27 1.42
N LEU A 66 7.48 -7.37 2.31
CA LEU A 66 7.61 -6.42 3.43
C LEU A 66 7.95 -5.02 2.93
N ALA A 67 8.88 -4.89 2.00
CA ALA A 67 9.20 -3.63 1.33
C ALA A 67 8.03 -3.10 0.50
N ALA A 68 7.33 -3.97 -0.25
CA ALA A 68 6.18 -3.57 -1.06
C ALA A 68 5.03 -3.04 -0.20
N ASN A 69 4.69 -3.70 0.91
CA ASN A 69 3.67 -3.21 1.82
C ASN A 69 4.14 -1.98 2.61
N ALA A 70 5.41 -1.92 3.02
CA ALA A 70 5.96 -0.74 3.69
C ALA A 70 5.91 0.51 2.79
N SER A 71 6.18 0.36 1.48
CA SER A 71 6.08 1.48 0.53
C SER A 71 4.68 2.09 0.46
N LEU A 72 3.62 1.29 0.64
CA LEU A 72 2.23 1.80 0.71
C LEU A 72 1.96 2.62 1.98
N LEU A 73 2.59 2.26 3.10
CA LEU A 73 2.49 3.03 4.35
C LEU A 73 3.32 4.32 4.31
N LEU A 74 4.41 4.32 3.55
CA LEU A 74 5.29 5.47 3.38
C LEU A 74 4.80 6.46 2.31
N LEU A 75 3.81 6.10 1.49
CA LEU A 75 3.24 6.97 0.45
C LEU A 75 2.90 8.39 0.94
N PRO A 76 2.25 8.60 2.10
CA PRO A 76 1.97 9.93 2.62
C PRO A 76 3.21 10.77 2.95
N LEU A 77 4.34 10.13 3.28
CA LEU A 77 5.60 10.81 3.57
C LEU A 77 6.35 11.19 2.30
N VAL A 78 6.25 10.36 1.26
CA VAL A 78 6.92 10.58 -0.03
C VAL A 78 6.10 11.50 -0.93
N TRP A 79 4.78 11.49 -0.76
CA TRP A 79 3.83 12.29 -1.53
C TRP A 79 2.88 13.03 -0.57
N PRO A 80 3.37 14.08 0.13
CA PRO A 80 2.60 14.86 1.09
C PRO A 80 1.54 15.77 0.44
N ASP A 81 1.65 16.01 -0.87
CA ASP A 81 0.67 16.78 -1.65
C ASP A 81 -0.41 15.87 -2.28
N ALA A 82 -0.55 14.63 -1.81
CA ALA A 82 -1.68 13.78 -2.20
C ALA A 82 -2.91 14.48 -1.63
N PRO A 83 -3.89 14.91 -2.45
CA PRO A 83 -5.01 15.71 -1.99
C PRO A 83 -5.74 15.02 -0.83
N GLY A 84 -5.55 15.47 0.41
CA GLY A 84 -6.10 14.83 1.62
C GLY A 84 -5.09 14.24 2.61
N THR A 85 -3.78 14.45 2.43
CA THR A 85 -2.75 14.19 3.45
C THR A 85 -2.35 15.43 4.26
N ALA A 86 -3.10 16.52 4.14
CA ALA A 86 -3.07 17.59 5.13
C ALA A 86 -3.58 17.03 6.47
N ALA A 87 -2.65 16.54 7.29
CA ALA A 87 -2.84 16.53 8.73
C ALA A 87 -3.08 17.99 9.19
N PRO A 88 -3.93 18.23 10.20
CA PRO A 88 -4.16 19.56 10.74
C PRO A 88 -2.88 20.23 11.23
#